data_AF-A0A523NDV9-F1
#
_entry.id   AF-A0A523NDV9-F1
#
_cell.length_a   1.000
_cell.length_b   1.000
_cell.length_c   1.000
_cell.angle_alpha   90.00
_cell.angle_beta   90.00
_cell.angle_gamma   90.00
#
_symmetry.space_group_name_H-M   'P 1'
#
loop_
_entity.id
_entity.type
_entity.pdbx_description
1 polymer ?
#
loop_
_entity_poly.entity_id
_entity_poly.type
_entity_poly.pdbx_seq_one_letter_code
_entity_poly.pdbx_strand_id
1 'polypeptide(L)' 'MKNPIEILILKLKRYRNTGKPQKEEITTLEENEKSYILKALEFTNWKISGERGAAKLLGIKRTTLESRIKKLNIQRP' A
#
# COMPACT_ATOMS: atom_id res chain seq x y z
N MET A 1 -16.46 -36.14 -14.37
CA MET A 1 -16.86 -34.99 -13.52
C MET A 1 -16.11 -35.11 -12.20
N LYS A 2 -15.52 -34.04 -11.66
CA LYS A 2 -14.75 -34.14 -10.40
C LYS A 2 -15.66 -34.52 -9.23
N ASN A 3 -15.18 -35.39 -8.35
CA ASN A 3 -15.94 -35.88 -7.20
C ASN A 3 -16.28 -34.72 -6.24
N PRO A 4 -17.49 -34.67 -5.64
CA PRO A 4 -17.86 -33.63 -4.66
C PRO A 4 -16.84 -33.43 -3.53
N ILE A 5 -16.18 -34.50 -3.06
CA ILE A 5 -15.14 -34.45 -2.03
C ILE A 5 -13.87 -33.76 -2.55
N GLU A 6 -13.45 -34.05 -3.79
CA GLU A 6 -12.30 -33.39 -4.40
C GLU A 6 -12.54 -31.89 -4.60
N ILE A 7 -13.77 -31.50 -4.96
CA ILE A 7 -14.17 -30.10 -5.09
C ILE A 7 -14.06 -29.39 -3.73
N LEU A 8 -14.52 -30.04 -2.66
CA LEU A 8 -14.42 -29.48 -1.31
C LEU A 8 -12.97 -29.35 -0.85
N ILE A 9 -12.14 -30.37 -1.09
CA ILE A 9 -10.71 -30.34 -0.75
C ILE A 9 -9.98 -29.23 -1.53
N LEU A 10 -10.28 -29.06 -2.82
CA LEU A 10 -9.70 -27.98 -3.63
C LEU A 10 -10.14 -26.60 -3.12
N LYS A 11 -11.41 -26.44 -2.74
CA LYS A 11 -11.93 -25.20 -2.16
C LYS A 11 -11.29 -24.89 -0.80
N LEU A 12 -11.11 -25.89 0.06
CA LEU A 12 -10.47 -25.76 1.37
C LEU A 12 -8.97 -25.44 1.25
N LYS A 13 -8.25 -26.08 0.32
CA LYS A 13 -6.85 -25.75 0.02
C LYS A 13 -6.73 -24.31 -0.47
N ARG A 14 -7.66 -23.87 -1.34
CA ARG A 14 -7.72 -22.48 -1.81
C ARG A 14 -8.03 -21.48 -0.69
N TYR A 15 -8.89 -21.85 0.27
CA TYR A 15 -9.19 -21.03 1.45
C TYR A 15 -8.00 -20.93 2.42
N ARG A 16 -7.22 -22.01 2.59
CA ARG A 16 -5.96 -21.95 3.35
C ARG A 16 -4.87 -21.13 2.67
N ASN A 17 -4.97 -20.95 1.36
CA ASN A 17 -3.99 -20.22 0.55
C ASN A 17 -4.38 -18.76 0.28
N THR A 18 -5.54 -18.29 0.78
CA THR A 18 -5.78 -16.85 0.90
C THR A 18 -4.91 -16.37 2.05
N GLY A 19 -3.78 -15.75 1.72
CA GLY A 19 -2.65 -15.49 2.62
C GLY A 19 -3.07 -15.15 4.04
N LYS A 20 -2.44 -15.82 5.01
CA LYS A 20 -2.48 -15.39 6.41
C LYS A 20 -2.35 -13.87 6.43
N PRO A 21 -3.23 -13.13 7.14
CA PRO A 21 -2.99 -11.71 7.33
C PRO A 21 -1.58 -11.60 7.88
N GLN A 22 -0.69 -10.98 7.11
CA GLN A 22 0.61 -10.60 7.63
C GLN A 22 0.29 -9.80 8.88
N LYS A 23 0.92 -10.15 10.01
CA LYS A 23 0.73 -9.44 11.25
C LYS A 23 1.26 -8.04 10.98
N GLU A 24 0.40 -7.12 10.56
CA GLU A 24 0.78 -5.73 10.31
C GLU A 24 1.30 -5.22 11.64
N GLU A 25 2.61 -5.04 11.69
CA GLU A 25 3.27 -4.53 12.87
C GLU A 25 2.74 -3.10 13.06
N ILE A 26 2.10 -2.85 14.20
CA ILE A 26 1.59 -1.52 14.50
C ILE A 26 2.81 -0.64 14.75
N THR A 27 3.20 0.12 13.73
CA THR A 27 4.26 1.11 13.81
C THR A 27 3.71 2.41 14.37
N THR A 28 4.60 3.37 14.64
CA THR A 28 4.15 4.72 14.96
C THR A 28 3.37 5.33 13.79
N LEU A 29 2.51 6.30 14.09
CA LEU A 29 1.76 7.05 13.07
C LEU A 29 2.72 7.68 12.05
N GLU A 30 3.87 8.17 12.52
CA GLU A 30 4.90 8.79 11.68
C GLU A 30 5.53 7.80 10.70
N GLU A 31 5.92 6.61 11.17
CA GLU A 31 6.48 5.56 10.32
C GLU A 31 5.47 5.04 9.30
N ASN A 32 4.22 4.84 9.74
CA ASN A 32 3.16 4.38 8.85
C ASN A 32 2.89 5.43 7.76
N GLU A 33 2.82 6.71 8.14
CA GLU A 33 2.67 7.81 7.20
C GLU A 33 3.83 7.89 6.21
N LYS A 34 5.07 7.80 6.70
CA LYS A 34 6.29 7.83 5.86
C LYS A 34 6.30 6.69 4.86
N SER A 35 6.00 5.46 5.31
CA SER A 35 5.90 4.27 4.47
C SER A 35 4.81 4.44 3.40
N TYR A 36 3.65 4.99 3.78
CA TYR A 36 2.55 5.18 2.85
C TYR A 36 2.84 6.26 1.79
N ILE A 37 3.47 7.37 2.17
CA ILE A 37 3.90 8.41 1.24
C ILE A 37 4.96 7.87 0.27
N LEU A 38 5.94 7.10 0.75
CA LEU A 38 6.95 6.47 -0.11
C LEU A 38 6.32 5.57 -1.17
N LYS A 39 5.40 4.68 -0.77
CA LYS A 39 4.67 3.81 -1.72
C LYS A 39 3.93 4.61 -2.79
N ALA A 40 3.27 5.70 -2.41
CA ALA A 40 2.57 6.57 -3.35
C ALA A 40 3.53 7.29 -4.31
N LEU A 41 4.69 7.75 -3.82
CA LEU A 41 5.72 8.37 -4.65
C LEU A 41 6.30 7.36 -5.63
N GLU A 42 6.67 6.16 -5.19
CA GLU A 42 7.17 5.09 -6.06
C GLU A 42 6.17 4.72 -7.14
N PHE A 43 4.90 4.49 -6.77
CA PHE A 43 3.83 4.15 -7.70
C PHE A 43 3.61 5.23 -8.78
N THR A 44 3.87 6.49 -8.45
CA THR A 44 3.70 7.63 -9.36
C THR A 44 5.01 8.05 -10.03
N ASN A 45 6.06 7.23 -9.98
CA ASN A 45 7.40 7.56 -10.50
C ASN A 45 7.93 8.90 -9.95
N TRP A 46 7.74 9.12 -8.66
CA TRP A 46 8.13 10.32 -7.91
C TRP A 46 7.44 11.62 -8.35
N LYS A 47 6.32 11.50 -9.08
CA LYS A 47 5.53 12.67 -9.48
C LYS A 47 4.68 13.15 -8.30
N ILE A 48 5.00 14.32 -7.75
CA ILE A 48 4.26 14.88 -6.60
C ILE A 48 2.86 15.40 -7.01
N SER A 49 2.74 15.99 -8.21
CA SER A 49 1.57 16.80 -8.62
C SER A 49 0.92 16.36 -9.93
N GLY A 50 -0.25 16.95 -10.23
CA GLY A 50 -1.05 16.64 -11.42
C GLY A 50 -1.95 15.43 -11.26
N GLU A 51 -2.71 15.09 -12.31
CA GLU A 51 -3.75 14.05 -12.27
C GLU A 51 -3.18 12.64 -11.95
N ARG A 52 -1.91 12.40 -12.29
CA ARG A 52 -1.18 11.16 -11.99
C ARG A 52 -0.15 11.33 -10.86
N GLY A 53 -0.25 12.38 -10.07
CA GLY A 53 0.70 12.67 -8.98
C GLY A 53 0.29 12.03 -7.65
N ALA A 54 1.27 11.79 -6.78
CA ALA A 54 1.08 11.21 -5.47
C ALA A 54 0.09 12.01 -4.60
N ALA A 55 0.07 13.34 -4.70
CA ALA A 55 -0.88 14.15 -3.93
C ALA A 55 -2.34 13.85 -4.32
N LYS A 56 -2.61 13.67 -5.61
CA LYS A 56 -3.93 13.29 -6.12
C LYS A 56 -4.30 11.87 -5.67
N LEU A 57 -3.35 10.93 -5.77
CA LEU A 57 -3.54 9.54 -5.32
C LEU A 57 -3.86 9.46 -3.82
N LEU A 58 -3.18 10.26 -3.01
CA LEU A 58 -3.37 10.34 -1.56
C LEU A 58 -4.57 11.20 -1.16
N GLY A 59 -5.23 11.88 -2.10
CA GLY A 59 -6.38 12.74 -1.81
C GLY A 59 -6.06 13.99 -1.00
N ILE A 60 -4.83 14.50 -1.06
CA ILE A 60 -4.37 15.67 -0.31
C ILE A 60 -3.86 16.78 -1.22
N LYS A 61 -3.79 18.02 -0.70
CA LYS A 61 -3.19 19.13 -1.45
C LYS A 61 -1.70 18.86 -1.73
N ARG A 62 -1.23 19.26 -2.91
CA ARG A 62 0.20 19.18 -3.29
C ARG A 62 1.12 19.77 -2.20
N THR A 63 0.80 20.97 -1.72
CA THR A 63 1.61 21.67 -0.71
C THR A 63 1.65 20.93 0.63
N THR A 64 0.56 20.23 0.99
CA THR A 64 0.51 19.36 2.18
C THR A 64 1.44 18.17 2.00
N LEU A 65 1.42 17.51 0.83
CA LEU A 65 2.34 16.40 0.56
C LEU A 65 3.81 16.87 0.60
N GLU A 66 4.13 18.02 0.00
CA GLU A 66 5.48 18.60 0.03
C GLU A 66 5.95 18.90 1.45
N SER A 67 5.08 19.44 2.30
CA SER A 67 5.39 19.69 3.71
C SER A 67 5.65 18.38 4.48
N ARG A 68 4.84 17.34 4.25
CA ARG A 68 5.03 16.01 4.87
C ARG A 68 6.33 15.34 4.39
N ILE A 69 6.66 15.40 3.10
CA ILE A 69 7.92 14.90 2.54
C ILE A 69 9.13 15.53 3.25
N LYS A 70 9.12 16.86 3.42
CA LYS A 70 10.18 17.59 4.14
C LYS A 70 10.23 17.18 5.62
N LYS A 71 9.08 17.15 6.30
CA LYS A 71 8.98 16.82 7.73
C LYS A 71 9.50 15.41 8.03
N LEU A 72 9.14 14.44 7.18
CA LEU A 72 9.48 13.02 7.35
C LEU A 72 10.86 12.66 6.76
N ASN A 73 11.58 13.67 6.25
CA ASN A 73 12.88 13.55 5.60
C ASN A 73 12.88 12.45 4.52
N ILE A 74 11.87 12.49 3.65
CA ILE A 74 11.74 11.58 2.50
C ILE A 74 12.56 12.16 1.35
N GLN A 75 13.49 11.36 0.83
CA GLN A 75 14.38 11.73 -0.26
C GLN A 75 14.22 10.75 -1.41
N ARG A 76 14.34 11.27 -2.64
CA ARG A 76 14.31 10.45 -3.84
C ARG A 76 15.62 9.64 -3.91
N PRO A 77 15.56 8.32 -4.15
CA PRO A 77 16.74 7.49 -4.36
C PRO A 77 17.48 7.85 -5.65
#